data_AF-A0A1I8CJC5-F1
#
_entry.id   AF-A0A1I8CJC5-F1
#
_cell.length_a   1.000
_cell.length_b   1.000
_cell.length_c   1.000
_cell.angle_alpha   90.00
_cell.angle_beta   90.00
_cell.angle_gamma   90.00
#
_symmetry.space_group_name_H-M   'P 1'
#
loop_
_entity.id
_entity.type
_entity.pdbx_description
1 polymer ?
#
loop_
_entity_poly.entity_id
_entity_poly.type
_entity_poly.pdbx_seq_one_letter_code
_entity_poly.pdbx_strand_id
1 'polypeptide(L)'
;MSKLIIALAICVLAVSITHAASTECTICHEVIGAAEQHFKNGEPETTLLTDLTRLCYTYGGEYGINAITACLQIVDAHIDKIYGHFQNGMTPCQICTLAKSCVASDACSDSF
;
A
#
# COMPACT_ATOMS: atom_id res chain seq x y z
N MET A 1 44.90 26.73 -6.64
CA MET A 1 43.74 26.46 -5.75
C MET A 1 42.43 26.59 -6.53
N SER A 2 42.17 25.68 -7.48
CA SER A 2 40.98 25.76 -8.36
C SER A 2 40.69 24.38 -8.99
N LYS A 3 40.57 23.35 -8.16
CA LYS A 3 40.10 22.00 -8.58
C LYS A 3 39.11 21.37 -7.59
N LEU A 4 38.93 21.96 -6.41
CA LEU A 4 38.03 21.45 -5.36
C LEU A 4 36.62 22.03 -5.45
N ILE A 5 36.43 23.18 -6.13
CA ILE A 5 35.12 23.83 -6.27
C ILE A 5 34.26 23.14 -7.35
N ILE A 6 34.89 22.53 -8.36
CA ILE A 6 34.18 21.83 -9.45
C ILE A 6 33.65 20.46 -8.97
N ALA A 7 34.28 19.85 -7.95
CA ALA A 7 33.84 18.56 -7.41
C ALA A 7 32.54 18.66 -6.58
N LEU A 8 32.24 19.83 -5.98
CA LEU A 8 31.03 20.00 -5.16
C LEU A 8 29.75 20.27 -5.96
N ALA A 9 29.87 20.64 -7.25
CA ALA A 9 28.71 20.95 -8.10
C ALA A 9 28.08 19.70 -8.76
N ILE A 10 28.72 18.53 -8.66
CA ILE A 10 28.32 17.33 -9.42
C ILE A 10 27.38 16.40 -8.62
N CYS A 11 27.24 16.59 -7.30
CA CYS A 11 26.38 15.71 -6.48
C CYS A 11 24.88 16.03 -6.53
N VAL A 12 24.45 17.09 -7.22
CA VAL A 12 23.05 17.58 -7.14
C VAL A 12 22.12 16.98 -8.22
N LEU A 13 22.64 16.19 -9.18
CA LEU A 13 21.85 15.70 -10.32
C LEU A 13 21.25 14.29 -10.17
N ALA A 14 21.45 13.63 -9.02
CA ALA A 14 20.83 12.33 -8.73
C ALA A 14 19.70 12.44 -7.70
N VAL A 15 18.89 13.50 -7.76
CA VAL A 15 17.58 13.48 -7.09
C VAL A 15 16.71 12.52 -7.87
N SER A 16 16.79 11.22 -7.53
CA SER A 16 15.79 10.24 -7.92
C SER A 16 14.43 10.82 -7.54
N ILE A 17 13.57 11.04 -8.53
CA ILE A 17 12.24 11.58 -8.30
C ILE A 17 11.46 10.49 -7.56
N THR A 18 11.53 10.51 -6.22
CA THR A 18 10.75 9.63 -5.36
C THR A 18 9.31 10.11 -5.46
N HIS A 19 8.53 9.48 -6.32
CA HIS A 19 7.09 9.71 -6.37
C HIS A 19 6.50 9.08 -5.12
N ALA A 20 5.97 9.91 -4.23
CA ALA A 20 5.22 9.41 -3.08
C ALA A 20 4.03 8.58 -3.58
N ALA A 21 3.69 7.51 -2.87
CA ALA A 21 2.48 6.76 -3.16
C ALA A 21 1.26 7.68 -3.04
N SER A 22 0.33 7.55 -3.99
CA SER A 22 -0.99 8.17 -3.91
C SER A 22 -1.73 7.68 -2.67
N THR A 23 -2.63 8.51 -2.13
CA THR A 23 -3.43 8.14 -0.96
C THR A 23 -4.22 6.84 -1.18
N GLU A 24 -4.72 6.62 -2.39
CA GLU A 24 -5.43 5.38 -2.75
C GLU A 24 -4.51 4.16 -2.70
N CYS A 25 -3.29 4.29 -3.24
CA CYS A 25 -2.28 3.23 -3.18
C CYS A 25 -1.84 2.94 -1.74
N THR A 26 -1.64 3.98 -0.93
CA THR A 26 -1.31 3.84 0.49
C THR A 26 -2.41 3.11 1.26
N ILE A 27 -3.66 3.53 1.13
CA ILE A 27 -4.80 2.89 1.79
C ILE A 27 -4.92 1.42 1.37
N CYS A 28 -4.78 1.14 0.07
CA CYS A 28 -4.81 -0.23 -0.41
C CYS A 28 -3.67 -1.06 0.20
N HIS A 29 -2.44 -0.55 0.18
CA HIS A 29 -1.29 -1.29 0.69
C HIS A 29 -1.44 -1.63 2.17
N GLU A 30 -1.90 -0.67 2.97
CA GLU A 30 -2.11 -0.89 4.40
C GLU A 30 -3.24 -1.90 4.69
N VAL A 31 -4.40 -1.77 4.05
CA VAL A 31 -5.54 -2.67 4.32
C VAL A 31 -5.27 -4.09 3.82
N ILE A 32 -4.61 -4.23 2.67
CA ILE A 32 -4.20 -5.53 2.14
C ILE A 32 -3.03 -6.10 2.95
N GLY A 33 -2.12 -5.26 3.45
CA GLY A 33 -1.04 -5.66 4.35
C GLY A 33 -1.58 -6.18 5.69
N ALA A 34 -2.64 -5.57 6.22
CA ALA A 34 -3.34 -6.10 7.39
C ALA A 34 -3.94 -7.49 7.09
N ALA A 35 -4.58 -7.65 5.93
CA ALA A 35 -5.12 -8.95 5.52
C ALA A 35 -4.02 -10.02 5.39
N GLU A 36 -2.84 -9.65 4.89
CA GLU A 36 -1.70 -10.54 4.79
C GLU A 36 -1.21 -10.99 6.17
N GLN A 37 -1.22 -10.10 7.17
CA GLN A 37 -0.86 -10.45 8.55
C GLN A 37 -1.85 -11.45 9.15
N HIS A 38 -3.16 -11.22 9.02
CA HIS A 38 -4.20 -12.17 9.45
C HIS A 38 -4.00 -13.55 8.79
N PHE A 39 -3.71 -13.57 7.48
CA PHE A 39 -3.40 -14.80 6.75
C PHE A 39 -2.16 -15.52 7.31
N LYS A 40 -1.06 -14.79 7.51
CA LYS A 40 0.20 -15.33 8.08
C LYS A 40 0.02 -15.86 9.50
N ASN A 41 -0.91 -15.27 10.27
CA ASN A 41 -1.27 -15.71 11.62
C ASN A 41 -2.22 -16.93 11.64
N GLY A 42 -2.71 -17.38 10.48
CA GLY A 42 -3.65 -18.49 10.38
C GLY A 42 -5.05 -18.16 10.88
N GLU A 43 -5.42 -16.88 10.88
CA GLU A 43 -6.73 -16.42 11.32
C GLU A 43 -7.78 -16.70 10.22
N PRO A 44 -9.01 -17.10 10.56
CA PRO A 44 -10.01 -17.46 9.57
C PRO A 44 -10.53 -16.23 8.80
N GLU A 45 -10.79 -16.40 7.51
CA GLU A 45 -11.33 -15.34 6.64
C GLU A 45 -12.68 -14.78 7.12
N THR A 46 -13.43 -15.58 7.90
CA THR A 46 -14.73 -15.19 8.47
C THR A 46 -14.64 -14.00 9.43
N THR A 47 -13.50 -13.78 10.08
CA THR A 47 -13.30 -12.61 10.97
C THR A 47 -12.69 -11.42 10.22
N LEU A 48 -11.97 -11.71 9.12
CA LEU A 48 -11.21 -10.73 8.36
C LEU A 48 -12.04 -9.53 7.89
N LEU A 49 -13.24 -9.77 7.34
CA LEU A 49 -14.10 -8.69 6.86
C LEU A 49 -14.38 -7.66 7.95
N THR A 50 -14.68 -8.14 9.16
CA THR A 50 -14.99 -7.27 10.30
C THR A 50 -13.76 -6.48 10.73
N ASP A 51 -12.59 -7.12 10.70
CA ASP A 51 -11.33 -6.50 11.14
C ASP A 51 -10.84 -5.45 10.14
N LEU A 52 -10.85 -5.76 8.84
CA LEU A 52 -10.51 -4.79 7.79
C LEU A 52 -11.52 -3.64 7.73
N THR A 53 -12.81 -3.90 7.91
CA THR A 53 -13.84 -2.85 7.98
C THR A 53 -13.54 -1.89 9.14
N ARG A 54 -13.17 -2.41 10.32
CA ARG A 54 -12.80 -1.60 11.48
C ARG A 54 -11.56 -0.74 11.19
N LEU A 55 -10.55 -1.31 10.53
CA LEU A 55 -9.38 -0.58 10.08
C LEU A 55 -9.76 0.57 9.13
N CYS A 56 -10.63 0.33 8.15
CA CYS A 56 -11.07 1.39 7.24
C CYS A 56 -11.69 2.61 7.94
N TYR A 57 -12.38 2.42 9.06
CA TYR A 57 -12.94 3.55 9.82
C TYR A 57 -11.87 4.38 10.54
N THR A 58 -10.67 3.87 10.80
CA THR A 58 -9.60 4.65 11.42
C THR A 58 -9.01 5.67 10.43
N TYR A 59 -9.06 5.40 9.13
CA TYR A 59 -8.55 6.28 8.07
C TYR A 59 -9.29 7.59 7.92
N GLY A 60 -10.52 7.69 8.41
CA GLY A 60 -11.28 8.95 8.37
C GLY A 60 -10.57 10.11 9.08
N GLY A 61 -9.83 9.82 10.15
CA GLY A 61 -9.06 10.80 10.90
C GLY A 61 -7.73 11.18 10.24
N GLU A 62 -7.11 10.26 9.50
CA GLU A 62 -5.76 10.40 8.94
C GLU A 62 -5.77 10.95 7.51
N TYR A 63 -6.64 10.40 6.66
CA TYR A 63 -6.69 10.67 5.23
C TYR A 63 -7.98 11.41 4.80
N GLY A 64 -8.87 11.70 5.76
CA GLY A 64 -10.15 12.37 5.53
C GLY A 64 -11.30 11.40 5.26
N ILE A 65 -12.54 11.90 5.33
CA ILE A 65 -13.75 11.04 5.33
C ILE A 65 -13.89 10.15 4.08
N ASN A 66 -13.37 10.61 2.93
CA ASN A 66 -13.43 9.87 1.67
C ASN A 66 -12.52 8.63 1.68
N ALA A 67 -11.50 8.61 2.53
CA ALA A 67 -10.59 7.47 2.68
C ALA A 67 -11.30 6.24 3.27
N ILE A 68 -12.28 6.45 4.14
CA ILE A 68 -13.13 5.37 4.65
C ILE A 68 -13.82 4.68 3.48
N THR A 69 -14.42 5.47 2.58
CA THR A 69 -15.16 4.92 1.43
C THR A 69 -14.23 4.19 0.47
N ALA A 70 -13.06 4.77 0.16
CA ALA A 70 -12.06 4.13 -0.70
C ALA A 70 -11.58 2.79 -0.10
N CYS A 71 -11.28 2.76 1.20
CA CYS A 71 -10.86 1.54 1.87
C CYS A 71 -11.95 0.45 1.86
N LEU A 72 -13.19 0.81 2.18
CA LEU A 72 -14.29 -0.16 2.18
C LEU A 72 -14.53 -0.75 0.78
N GLN A 73 -14.35 0.05 -0.28
CA GLN A 73 -14.44 -0.44 -1.66
C GLN A 73 -13.33 -1.45 -2.00
N ILE A 74 -12.10 -1.22 -1.51
CA ILE A 74 -10.99 -2.16 -1.68
C ILE A 74 -11.28 -3.46 -0.92
N VAL A 75 -11.74 -3.37 0.34
CA VAL A 75 -12.11 -4.56 1.13
C VAL A 75 -13.19 -5.36 0.43
N ASP A 76 -14.31 -4.72 0.05
CA ASP A 76 -15.43 -5.39 -0.61
C ASP A 76 -15.02 -6.07 -1.94
N ALA A 77 -14.12 -5.44 -2.71
CA ALA A 77 -13.64 -5.98 -3.98
C ALA A 77 -12.74 -7.21 -3.85
N HIS A 78 -12.05 -7.37 -2.71
CA HIS A 78 -10.98 -8.36 -2.56
C HIS A 78 -11.22 -9.41 -1.48
N ILE A 79 -12.10 -9.15 -0.51
CA ILE A 79 -12.25 -9.95 0.71
C ILE A 79 -12.46 -11.44 0.43
N ASP A 80 -13.26 -11.80 -0.59
CA ASP A 80 -13.60 -13.20 -0.90
C ASP A 80 -12.45 -14.02 -1.53
N LYS A 81 -11.39 -13.35 -1.98
CA LYS A 81 -10.29 -13.98 -2.73
C LYS A 81 -8.94 -13.71 -2.11
N ILE A 82 -8.88 -12.88 -1.07
CA ILE A 82 -7.63 -12.31 -0.60
C ILE A 82 -6.71 -13.37 -0.02
N TYR A 83 -7.24 -14.34 0.73
CA TYR A 83 -6.47 -15.48 1.20
C TYR A 83 -6.00 -16.38 0.07
N GLY A 84 -6.84 -16.58 -0.96
CA GLY A 84 -6.44 -17.27 -2.18
C GLY A 84 -5.28 -16.56 -2.90
N HIS A 85 -5.26 -15.23 -2.93
CA HIS A 85 -4.15 -14.46 -3.50
C HIS A 85 -2.85 -14.67 -2.70
N PHE A 86 -2.91 -14.64 -1.37
CA PHE A 86 -1.73 -14.90 -0.52
C PHE A 86 -1.25 -16.35 -0.61
N GLN A 87 -2.15 -17.33 -0.72
CA GLN A 87 -1.79 -18.73 -0.98
C GLN A 87 -1.03 -18.90 -2.31
N ASN A 88 -1.34 -18.06 -3.29
CA ASN A 88 -0.65 -18.00 -4.58
C ASN A 88 0.64 -17.13 -4.55
N GLY A 89 1.03 -16.63 -3.37
CA GLY A 89 2.25 -15.86 -3.17
C GLY A 89 2.16 -14.41 -3.66
N MET A 90 0.95 -13.88 -3.88
CA MET A 90 0.79 -12.47 -4.26
C MET A 90 1.09 -11.55 -3.08
N THR A 91 1.79 -10.45 -3.33
CA THR A 91 2.10 -9.43 -2.32
C THR A 91 1.03 -8.33 -2.27
N PRO A 92 0.95 -7.53 -1.20
CA PRO A 92 0.05 -6.38 -1.13
C PRO A 92 0.21 -5.41 -2.32
N CYS A 93 1.44 -5.02 -2.71
CA CYS A 93 1.62 -4.16 -3.88
C CYS A 93 1.11 -4.79 -5.18
N GLN A 94 1.29 -6.10 -5.38
CA GLN A 94 0.78 -6.79 -6.57
C GLN A 94 -0.75 -6.80 -6.60
N ILE A 95 -1.39 -7.03 -5.46
CA ILE A 95 -2.85 -7.02 -5.33
C ILE A 95 -3.39 -5.61 -5.57
N CYS A 96 -2.77 -4.58 -4.98
CA CYS A 96 -3.18 -3.18 -5.16
C CYS A 96 -2.95 -2.65 -6.58
N THR A 97 -1.92 -3.13 -7.26
CA THR A 97 -1.70 -2.84 -8.70
C THR A 97 -2.75 -3.55 -9.55
N LEU A 98 -3.08 -4.81 -9.25
CA LEU A 98 -4.15 -5.55 -9.93
C LEU A 98 -5.52 -4.88 -9.75
N ALA A 99 -5.76 -4.35 -8.54
CA ALA A 99 -6.96 -3.57 -8.18
C ALA A 99 -7.02 -2.21 -8.89
N LYS A 100 -5.91 -1.75 -9.47
CA LYS A 100 -5.69 -0.40 -10.03
C LYS A 100 -5.72 0.73 -9.00
N SER A 101 -5.64 0.40 -7.72
CA SER A 101 -5.47 1.37 -6.63
C SER A 101 -4.05 1.92 -6.56
N CYS A 102 -3.06 1.17 -7.09
CA CYS A 102 -1.71 1.65 -7.35
C CYS A 102 -1.44 1.68 -8.86
N VAL A 103 -0.75 2.73 -9.33
CA VAL A 103 -0.24 2.87 -10.70
C VAL A 103 1.27 2.68 -10.74
N ALA A 104 1.85 2.52 -11.93
CA ALA A 104 3.28 2.28 -12.11
C ALA A 104 4.20 3.41 -11.57
N SER A 105 3.65 4.61 -11.37
CA SER A 105 4.38 5.73 -10.77
C SER A 105 4.30 5.77 -9.24
N ASP A 106 3.48 4.94 -8.59
CA ASP A 106 3.43 4.87 -7.13
C ASP A 106 4.64 4.09 -6.60
N ALA A 107 5.34 4.65 -5.62
CA ALA A 107 6.35 3.92 -4.86
C ALA A 107 5.67 2.98 -3.85
N CYS A 108 5.16 1.85 -4.34
CA CYS A 108 4.66 0.78 -3.48
C CYS A 108 5.84 -0.12 -3.06
N SER A 109 6.06 -0.27 -1.75
CA SER A 109 7.15 -1.09 -1.19
C SER A 109 6.60 -2.12 -0.20
N ASP A 110 6.68 -3.39 -0.57
CA ASP A 110 6.41 -4.53 0.32
C ASP A 110 7.64 -4.78 1.20
N SER A 111 7.85 -3.96 2.23
CA SER A 111 8.91 -4.17 3.22
C SER A 111 8.34 -4.90 4.43
N PHE A 112 8.62 -6.21 4.49
CA PHE A 112 8.22 -7.17 5.51
C PHE A 112 8.71 -6.82 6.92
#